data_AF-A0A1Y0IFC6-F1
#
_entry.id   AF-A0A1Y0IFC6-F1
#
_cell.length_a   1.000
_cell.length_b   1.000
_cell.length_c   1.000
_cell.angle_alpha   90.00
_cell.angle_beta   90.00
_cell.angle_gamma   90.00
#
_symmetry.space_group_name_H-M   'P 1'
#
loop_
_entity.id
_entity.type
_entity.pdbx_description
1 polymer ?
#
loop_
_entity_poly.entity_id
_entity_poly.type
_entity_poly.pdbx_seq_one_letter_code
_entity_poly.pdbx_strand_id
1 'polypeptide(L)'
;MAVQLIPPQQKVIPLVLETHAEEAAMLYLQWHEQRAAIEPDVRFMGRLKARIDAHLDGLLGARSKGWEVAQALLENHEPGEVFVVALLALMQNRELLRDLIEGALQDSALFTAIVDAFCWIPEREAGAWFQRFCQSSRPELVTFAVCRLISLREVQVPLDPVTVTQLKQRGLQGCYEAHVEALKTLLEYVVAYRDLSLVPELRKLALETREEPDYVVHRARLLIGDTTVLPLFKHWVMTSGAVREEAVLLSFQGLESQEAKSWIAELQQTESHERYTLIAIGAMRERSLLPWVLKKMQEPALARIAGQSVARIAGIDLTEYGLTLDDESIDEKWLELEGDELLPWPNQQKIEQRLAVKAAS
;
A
#
# COMPACT_ATOMS: atom_id res chain seq x y z
N MET A 1 2.46 -60.79 7.55
CA MET A 1 2.98 -59.77 6.61
C MET A 1 1.92 -58.68 6.49
N ALA A 2 2.17 -57.49 7.03
CA ALA A 2 1.23 -56.38 6.95
C ALA A 2 1.28 -55.76 5.55
N VAL A 3 0.15 -55.75 4.86
CA VAL A 3 -0.03 -55.07 3.59
C VAL A 3 0.01 -53.57 3.87
N GLN A 4 1.06 -52.88 3.44
CA GLN A 4 1.10 -51.42 3.41
C GLN A 4 0.05 -50.94 2.40
N LEU A 5 -1.05 -50.38 2.91
CA LEU A 5 -2.00 -49.62 2.12
C LEU A 5 -1.30 -48.36 1.61
N ILE A 6 -0.91 -48.36 0.34
CA ILE A 6 -0.49 -47.15 -0.37
C ILE A 6 -1.74 -46.25 -0.43
N PRO A 7 -1.71 -45.02 0.12
CA PRO A 7 -2.85 -44.11 0.03
C PRO A 7 -3.15 -43.84 -1.46
N PRO A 8 -4.42 -43.73 -1.85
CA PRO A 8 -4.78 -43.49 -3.24
C PRO A 8 -4.08 -42.22 -3.73
N GLN A 9 -3.38 -42.31 -4.87
CA GLN A 9 -2.88 -41.14 -5.57
C GLN A 9 -4.07 -40.24 -5.89
N GLN A 10 -4.13 -39.08 -5.24
CA GLN A 10 -5.13 -38.07 -5.51
C GLN A 10 -5.00 -37.70 -6.99
N LYS A 11 -6.07 -37.89 -7.78
CA LYS A 11 -6.07 -37.43 -9.18
C LYS A 11 -6.02 -35.91 -9.17
N VAL A 12 -4.82 -35.36 -9.30
CA VAL A 12 -4.59 -33.93 -9.43
C VAL A 12 -4.94 -33.55 -10.87
N ILE A 13 -5.83 -32.58 -11.02
CA ILE A 13 -6.15 -31.97 -12.32
C ILE A 13 -5.26 -30.72 -12.43
N PRO A 14 -4.26 -30.65 -13.33
CA PRO A 14 -3.32 -29.54 -13.41
C PRO A 14 -4.02 -28.16 -13.52
N LEU A 15 -5.04 -28.07 -14.36
CA LEU A 15 -5.85 -26.87 -14.53
C LEU A 15 -6.48 -26.37 -13.22
N VAL A 16 -6.89 -27.27 -12.32
CA VAL A 16 -7.47 -26.88 -11.03
C VAL A 16 -6.41 -26.27 -10.11
N LEU A 17 -5.16 -26.75 -10.17
CA LEU A 17 -4.07 -26.16 -9.40
C LEU A 17 -3.65 -24.80 -9.96
N GLU A 18 -3.65 -24.65 -11.29
CA GLU A 18 -3.38 -23.36 -11.94
C GLU A 18 -4.39 -22.32 -11.46
N THR A 19 -5.69 -22.65 -11.51
CA THR A 19 -6.75 -21.79 -10.96
C THR A 19 -6.54 -21.51 -9.47
N HIS A 20 -6.11 -22.49 -8.66
CA HIS A 20 -5.83 -22.21 -7.24
C HIS A 20 -4.71 -21.19 -7.06
N ALA A 21 -3.64 -21.29 -7.84
CA ALA A 21 -2.51 -20.39 -7.73
C ALA A 21 -2.84 -18.98 -8.26
N GLU A 22 -3.51 -18.86 -9.40
CA GLU A 22 -3.95 -17.58 -9.98
C GLU A 22 -4.96 -16.86 -9.09
N GLU A 23 -5.99 -17.56 -8.60
CA GLU A 23 -7.00 -16.95 -7.71
C GLU A 23 -6.39 -16.51 -6.38
N ALA A 24 -5.47 -17.30 -5.80
CA ALA A 24 -4.77 -16.88 -4.59
C ALA A 24 -3.94 -15.61 -4.81
N ALA A 25 -3.24 -15.50 -5.95
CA ALA A 25 -2.47 -14.32 -6.33
C ALA A 25 -3.37 -13.08 -6.50
N MET A 26 -4.46 -13.18 -7.27
CA MET A 26 -5.40 -12.07 -7.47
C MET A 26 -6.08 -11.64 -6.18
N LEU A 27 -6.49 -12.59 -5.33
CA LEU A 27 -7.14 -12.27 -4.06
C LEU A 27 -6.17 -11.63 -3.07
N TYR A 28 -4.89 -12.02 -3.10
CA TYR A 28 -3.85 -11.37 -2.31
C TYR A 28 -3.74 -9.88 -2.67
N LEU A 29 -3.76 -9.52 -3.96
CA LEU A 29 -3.68 -8.11 -4.38
C LEU A 29 -4.83 -7.29 -3.78
N GLN A 30 -6.06 -7.80 -3.84
CA GLN A 30 -7.23 -7.15 -3.20
C GLN A 30 -7.08 -7.05 -1.68
N TRP A 31 -6.50 -8.07 -1.04
CA TRP A 31 -6.28 -8.06 0.40
C TRP A 31 -5.21 -7.04 0.80
N HIS A 32 -4.13 -6.95 0.02
CA HIS A 32 -3.04 -6.00 0.20
C HIS A 32 -3.52 -4.56 0.05
N GLU A 33 -4.26 -4.26 -1.02
CA GLU A 33 -4.92 -2.95 -1.22
C GLU A 33 -5.77 -2.57 -0.01
N GLN A 34 -6.58 -3.51 0.48
CA GLN A 34 -7.44 -3.22 1.63
C GLN A 34 -6.66 -3.08 2.94
N ARG A 35 -5.52 -3.75 3.11
CA ARG A 35 -4.62 -3.54 4.26
C ARG A 35 -4.02 -2.14 4.26
N ALA A 36 -3.71 -1.60 3.08
CA ALA A 36 -3.12 -0.27 2.91
C ALA A 36 -4.14 0.88 2.96
N ALA A 37 -5.43 0.58 2.91
CA ALA A 37 -6.50 1.58 2.94
C ALA A 37 -6.52 2.39 4.25
N ILE A 38 -6.91 3.67 4.16
CA ILE A 38 -7.05 4.57 5.32
C ILE A 38 -8.11 4.04 6.30
N GLU A 39 -9.22 3.52 5.76
CA GLU A 39 -10.32 2.91 6.50
C GLU A 39 -10.57 1.49 5.98
N PRO A 40 -9.81 0.49 6.47
CA PRO A 40 -9.93 -0.88 5.97
C PRO A 40 -11.25 -1.52 6.40
N ASP A 41 -12.00 -2.11 5.46
CA ASP A 41 -13.11 -3.03 5.76
C ASP A 41 -12.54 -4.38 6.24
N VAL A 42 -12.35 -4.47 7.55
CA VAL A 42 -11.87 -5.66 8.27
C VAL A 42 -12.72 -6.90 7.96
N ARG A 43 -14.03 -6.75 7.72
CA ARG A 43 -14.89 -7.90 7.40
C ARG A 43 -14.62 -8.39 5.99
N PHE A 44 -14.44 -7.48 5.03
CA PHE A 44 -14.05 -7.85 3.66
C PHE A 44 -12.67 -8.49 3.63
N MET A 45 -11.69 -7.92 4.34
CA MET A 45 -10.36 -8.53 4.49
C MET A 45 -10.43 -9.94 5.06
N GLY A 46 -11.27 -10.18 6.08
CA GLY A 46 -11.47 -11.52 6.64
C GLY A 46 -12.04 -12.51 5.62
N ARG A 47 -12.96 -12.07 4.75
CA ARG A 47 -13.48 -12.91 3.64
C ARG A 47 -12.42 -13.20 2.59
N LEU A 48 -11.62 -12.20 2.21
CA LEU A 48 -10.50 -12.37 1.28
C LEU A 48 -9.49 -13.37 1.86
N LYS A 49 -9.10 -13.20 3.12
CA LYS A 49 -8.18 -14.11 3.82
C LYS A 49 -8.68 -15.56 3.80
N ALA A 50 -9.94 -15.80 4.15
CA ALA A 50 -10.51 -17.15 4.15
C ALA A 50 -10.51 -17.80 2.76
N ARG A 51 -10.74 -17.02 1.70
CA ARG A 51 -10.67 -17.51 0.32
C ARG A 51 -9.22 -17.84 -0.09
N ILE A 52 -8.29 -16.93 0.20
CA ILE A 52 -6.86 -17.16 -0.04
C ILE A 52 -6.40 -18.44 0.66
N ASP A 53 -6.73 -18.60 1.96
CA ASP A 53 -6.40 -19.81 2.74
C ASP A 53 -6.92 -21.08 2.05
N ALA A 54 -8.16 -21.08 1.55
CA ALA A 54 -8.74 -22.23 0.86
C ALA A 54 -8.00 -22.58 -0.45
N HIS A 55 -7.53 -21.58 -1.21
CA HIS A 55 -6.75 -21.82 -2.42
C HIS A 55 -5.34 -22.34 -2.10
N LEU A 56 -4.68 -21.76 -1.10
CA LEU A 56 -3.37 -22.19 -0.63
C LEU A 56 -3.38 -23.61 -0.06
N ASP A 57 -4.43 -23.98 0.68
CA ASP A 57 -4.64 -25.35 1.18
C ASP A 57 -4.73 -26.36 0.02
N GLY A 58 -5.39 -25.98 -1.08
CA GLY A 58 -5.43 -26.78 -2.32
C GLY A 58 -4.04 -27.06 -2.89
N LEU A 59 -3.20 -26.03 -2.97
CA LEU A 59 -1.82 -26.14 -3.45
C LEU A 59 -0.95 -26.97 -2.51
N LEU A 60 -1.01 -26.71 -1.20
CA LEU A 60 -0.26 -27.44 -0.18
C LEU A 60 -0.65 -28.92 -0.15
N GLY A 61 -1.94 -29.23 -0.29
CA GLY A 61 -2.47 -30.59 -0.38
C GLY A 61 -1.90 -31.37 -1.58
N ALA A 62 -1.65 -30.69 -2.71
CA ALA A 62 -1.06 -31.26 -3.90
C ALA A 62 0.48 -31.40 -3.87
N ARG A 63 1.13 -30.98 -2.77
CA ARG A 63 2.57 -31.19 -2.49
C ARG A 63 3.48 -30.72 -3.64
N SER A 64 4.27 -31.62 -4.23
CA SER A 64 5.21 -31.29 -5.30
C SER A 64 4.52 -30.72 -6.53
N LYS A 65 3.32 -31.20 -6.87
CA LYS A 65 2.59 -30.68 -8.03
C LYS A 65 2.05 -29.27 -7.79
N GLY A 66 1.58 -28.99 -6.58
CA GLY A 66 1.19 -27.63 -6.18
C GLY A 66 2.37 -26.67 -6.22
N TRP A 67 3.55 -27.12 -5.76
CA TRP A 67 4.79 -26.34 -5.89
C TRP A 67 5.17 -26.06 -7.34
N GLU A 68 5.20 -27.08 -8.21
CA GLU A 68 5.56 -26.93 -9.62
C GLU A 68 4.67 -25.92 -10.34
N VAL A 69 3.36 -25.97 -10.09
CA VAL A 69 2.39 -25.04 -10.69
C VAL A 69 2.58 -23.62 -10.17
N ALA A 70 2.69 -23.43 -8.85
CA ALA A 70 2.90 -22.11 -8.29
C ALA A 70 4.24 -21.50 -8.74
N GLN A 71 5.31 -22.30 -8.79
CA GLN A 71 6.61 -21.84 -9.26
C GLN A 71 6.57 -21.42 -10.74
N ALA A 72 5.78 -22.12 -11.57
CA ALA A 72 5.59 -21.75 -12.97
C ALA A 72 4.86 -20.41 -13.14
N LEU A 73 4.08 -19.94 -12.15
CA LEU A 73 3.44 -18.63 -12.24
C LEU A 73 4.43 -17.46 -12.12
N LEU A 74 5.64 -17.65 -11.57
CA LEU A 74 6.60 -16.54 -11.39
C LEU A 74 7.15 -15.94 -12.71
N GLU A 75 6.61 -16.29 -13.87
CA GLU A 75 7.07 -15.75 -15.16
C GLU A 75 7.03 -14.21 -15.20
N ASN A 76 5.96 -13.60 -14.68
CA ASN A 76 5.77 -12.14 -14.72
C ASN A 76 6.34 -11.42 -13.50
N HIS A 77 6.69 -12.16 -12.45
CA HIS A 77 7.19 -11.63 -11.17
C HIS A 77 6.22 -10.62 -10.55
N GLU A 78 4.90 -10.87 -10.63
CA GLU A 78 3.92 -9.98 -10.01
C GLU A 78 3.81 -10.22 -8.50
N PRO A 79 3.44 -9.21 -7.68
CA PRO A 79 3.37 -9.35 -6.23
C PRO A 79 2.46 -10.50 -5.76
N GLY A 80 1.35 -10.77 -6.46
CA GLY A 80 0.46 -11.89 -6.14
C GLY A 80 1.10 -13.26 -6.33
N GLU A 81 1.83 -13.44 -7.44
CA GLU A 81 2.56 -14.67 -7.73
C GLU A 81 3.69 -14.88 -6.71
N VAL A 82 4.44 -13.82 -6.43
CA VAL A 82 5.51 -13.81 -5.42
C VAL A 82 4.98 -14.16 -4.04
N PHE A 83 3.82 -13.63 -3.63
CA PHE A 83 3.19 -13.99 -2.36
C PHE A 83 2.92 -15.50 -2.27
N VAL A 84 2.28 -16.08 -3.30
CA VAL A 84 1.94 -17.51 -3.32
C VAL A 84 3.20 -18.38 -3.25
N VAL A 85 4.21 -18.08 -4.07
CA VAL A 85 5.43 -18.89 -4.10
C VAL A 85 6.26 -18.71 -2.83
N ALA A 86 6.39 -17.49 -2.30
CA ALA A 86 7.08 -17.24 -1.05
C ALA A 86 6.43 -18.00 0.10
N LEU A 87 5.10 -18.02 0.17
CA LEU A 87 4.37 -18.76 1.20
C LEU A 87 4.64 -20.26 1.11
N LEU A 88 4.55 -20.85 -0.08
CA LEU A 88 4.86 -22.27 -0.27
C LEU A 88 6.32 -22.59 0.03
N ALA A 89 7.25 -21.69 -0.33
CA ALA A 89 8.68 -21.83 -0.04
C ALA A 89 8.95 -21.82 1.46
N LEU A 90 8.30 -20.93 2.21
CA LEU A 90 8.36 -20.87 3.67
C LEU A 90 7.79 -22.13 4.32
N MET A 91 6.59 -22.55 3.93
CA MET A 91 5.88 -23.73 4.46
C MET A 91 6.63 -25.04 4.19
N GLN A 92 7.33 -25.13 3.06
CA GLN A 92 8.07 -26.34 2.65
C GLN A 92 9.59 -26.22 2.84
N ASN A 93 10.07 -25.15 3.48
CA ASN A 93 11.50 -24.85 3.71
C ASN A 93 12.36 -24.98 2.44
N ARG A 94 11.95 -24.30 1.37
CA ARG A 94 12.63 -24.29 0.06
C ARG A 94 13.72 -23.23 0.01
N GLU A 95 14.81 -23.54 -0.70
CA GLU A 95 15.95 -22.62 -0.86
C GLU A 95 15.62 -21.39 -1.71
N LEU A 96 14.63 -21.50 -2.61
CA LEU A 96 14.16 -20.42 -3.50
C LEU A 96 13.80 -19.14 -2.75
N LEU A 97 13.40 -19.23 -1.48
CA LEU A 97 13.08 -18.06 -0.67
C LEU A 97 14.24 -17.04 -0.63
N ARG A 98 15.49 -17.51 -0.64
CA ARG A 98 16.66 -16.62 -0.69
C ARG A 98 16.65 -15.80 -1.98
N ASP A 99 16.51 -16.46 -3.12
CA ASP A 99 16.57 -15.81 -4.43
C ASP A 99 15.42 -14.82 -4.62
N LEU A 100 14.22 -15.16 -4.11
CA LEU A 100 13.08 -14.23 -4.08
C LEU A 100 13.39 -12.97 -3.26
N ILE A 101 13.97 -13.13 -2.07
CA ILE A 101 14.33 -11.98 -1.22
C ILE A 101 15.36 -11.09 -1.92
N GLU A 102 16.42 -11.67 -2.48
CA GLU A 102 17.47 -10.89 -3.18
C GLU A 102 16.89 -10.17 -4.42
N GLY A 103 16.05 -10.84 -5.20
CA GLY A 103 15.41 -10.26 -6.38
C GLY A 103 14.43 -9.13 -6.04
N ALA A 104 13.82 -9.18 -4.86
CA ALA A 104 12.85 -8.18 -4.40
C ALA A 104 13.49 -6.93 -3.77
N LEU A 105 14.81 -6.87 -3.58
CA LEU A 105 15.47 -5.71 -2.94
C LEU A 105 15.45 -4.42 -3.78
N GLN A 106 14.88 -4.46 -4.98
CA GLN A 106 14.72 -3.29 -5.86
C GLN A 106 13.25 -2.98 -6.15
N ASP A 107 12.32 -3.74 -5.56
CA ASP A 107 10.89 -3.55 -5.73
C ASP A 107 10.16 -3.77 -4.40
N SER A 108 9.66 -2.68 -3.82
CA SER A 108 8.95 -2.75 -2.54
C SER A 108 7.66 -3.57 -2.61
N ALA A 109 6.97 -3.66 -3.75
CA ALA A 109 5.76 -4.45 -3.87
C ALA A 109 6.07 -5.94 -3.82
N LEU A 110 7.14 -6.39 -4.47
CA LEU A 110 7.62 -7.77 -4.38
C LEU A 110 8.14 -8.07 -2.97
N PHE A 111 8.90 -7.16 -2.38
CA PHE A 111 9.42 -7.35 -1.03
C PHE A 111 8.28 -7.47 0.00
N THR A 112 7.29 -6.57 -0.08
CA THR A 112 6.08 -6.63 0.75
C THR A 112 5.33 -7.94 0.57
N ALA A 113 5.21 -8.47 -0.66
CA ALA A 113 4.56 -9.76 -0.89
C ALA A 113 5.24 -10.93 -0.17
N ILE A 114 6.58 -10.96 -0.14
CA ILE A 114 7.32 -11.99 0.60
C ILE A 114 7.16 -11.80 2.12
N VAL A 115 7.19 -10.55 2.61
CA VAL A 115 6.94 -10.24 4.03
C VAL A 115 5.52 -10.61 4.45
N ASP A 116 4.51 -10.31 3.62
CA ASP A 116 3.12 -10.67 3.83
C ASP A 116 2.97 -12.20 3.89
N ALA A 117 3.60 -12.93 2.97
CA ALA A 117 3.64 -14.40 3.02
C ALA A 117 4.24 -14.92 4.34
N PHE A 118 5.33 -14.32 4.84
CA PHE A 118 5.91 -14.68 6.13
C PHE A 118 5.03 -14.34 7.34
N CYS A 119 4.28 -13.23 7.28
CA CYS A 119 3.32 -12.89 8.32
C CYS A 119 2.06 -13.77 8.25
N TRP A 120 1.80 -14.40 7.10
CA TRP A 120 0.64 -15.26 6.87
C TRP A 120 0.79 -16.69 7.41
N ILE A 121 2.00 -17.26 7.36
CA ILE A 121 2.23 -18.65 7.76
C ILE A 121 1.99 -18.90 9.26
N PRO A 122 1.57 -20.11 9.65
CA PRO A 122 1.36 -20.46 11.05
C PRO A 122 2.66 -20.42 11.87
N GLU A 123 2.53 -20.27 13.19
CA GLU A 123 3.66 -20.09 14.11
C GLU A 123 4.64 -21.28 14.10
N ARG A 124 4.12 -22.50 13.90
CA ARG A 124 4.93 -23.72 13.85
C ARG A 124 5.99 -23.64 12.75
N GLU A 125 5.62 -23.19 11.56
CA GLU A 125 6.50 -23.04 10.41
C GLU A 125 7.32 -21.75 10.50
N ALA A 126 6.74 -20.69 11.05
CA ALA A 126 7.41 -19.40 11.20
C ALA A 126 8.57 -19.41 12.20
N GLY A 127 8.48 -20.18 13.29
CA GLY A 127 9.39 -20.04 14.44
C GLY A 127 10.88 -20.12 14.10
N ALA A 128 11.28 -21.08 13.25
CA ALA A 128 12.68 -21.21 12.84
C ALA A 128 13.15 -20.06 11.94
N TRP A 129 12.29 -19.61 11.03
CA TRP A 129 12.55 -18.45 10.17
C TRP A 129 12.64 -17.16 10.98
N PHE A 130 11.70 -16.96 11.90
CA PHE A 130 11.66 -15.83 12.81
C PHE A 130 12.94 -15.71 13.62
N GLN A 131 13.43 -16.81 14.22
CA GLN A 131 14.70 -16.81 14.96
C GLN A 131 15.90 -16.44 14.07
N ARG A 132 15.96 -16.96 12.84
CA ARG A 132 17.02 -16.61 11.88
C ARG A 132 16.99 -15.13 11.52
N PHE A 133 15.82 -14.58 11.23
CA PHE A 133 15.61 -13.17 10.90
C PHE A 133 15.94 -12.24 12.08
N CYS A 134 15.55 -12.62 13.30
CA CYS A 134 15.94 -11.92 14.53
C CYS A 134 17.46 -11.87 14.76
N GLN A 135 18.20 -12.90 14.33
CA GLN A 135 19.65 -13.00 14.55
C GLN A 135 20.49 -12.44 13.38
N SER A 136 19.84 -12.11 12.27
CA SER A 136 20.52 -11.59 11.08
C SER A 136 21.14 -10.22 11.32
N SER A 137 22.30 -9.98 10.68
CA SER A 137 22.91 -8.64 10.55
C SER A 137 22.39 -7.87 9.34
N ARG A 138 21.66 -8.52 8.43
CA ARG A 138 21.08 -7.93 7.22
C ARG A 138 19.76 -7.20 7.54
N PRO A 139 19.67 -5.87 7.40
CA PRO A 139 18.48 -5.10 7.79
C PRO A 139 17.16 -5.55 7.15
N GLU A 140 17.20 -5.88 5.86
CA GLU A 140 16.09 -6.41 5.09
C GLU A 140 15.54 -7.70 5.72
N LEU A 141 16.40 -8.60 6.21
CA LEU A 141 15.94 -9.81 6.90
C LEU A 141 15.39 -9.50 8.29
N VAL A 142 15.95 -8.50 8.99
CA VAL A 142 15.40 -8.04 10.28
C VAL A 142 13.99 -7.46 10.10
N THR A 143 13.70 -6.83 8.97
CA THR A 143 12.36 -6.31 8.64
C THR A 143 11.29 -7.39 8.66
N PHE A 144 11.57 -8.60 8.14
CA PHE A 144 10.62 -9.73 8.24
C PHE A 144 10.21 -10.01 9.69
N ALA A 145 11.19 -10.07 10.60
CA ALA A 145 10.92 -10.29 12.01
C ALA A 145 10.14 -9.12 12.64
N VAL A 146 10.50 -7.89 12.33
CA VAL A 146 9.81 -6.69 12.84
C VAL A 146 8.36 -6.62 12.35
N CYS A 147 8.12 -6.80 11.06
CA CYS A 147 6.76 -6.81 10.49
C CYS A 147 5.90 -7.92 11.10
N ARG A 148 6.46 -9.13 11.29
CA ARG A 148 5.75 -10.19 11.98
C ARG A 148 5.37 -9.79 13.41
N LEU A 149 6.31 -9.23 14.18
CA LEU A 149 6.02 -8.75 15.54
C LEU A 149 4.92 -7.67 15.57
N ILE A 150 4.91 -6.77 14.59
CA ILE A 150 3.87 -5.74 14.45
C ILE A 150 2.51 -6.38 14.15
N SER A 151 2.47 -7.40 13.29
CA SER A 151 1.23 -8.08 12.89
C SER A 151 0.61 -8.97 13.96
N LEU A 152 1.45 -9.52 14.87
CA LEU A 152 1.01 -10.35 15.98
C LEU A 152 0.39 -9.48 17.08
N ARG A 153 -0.90 -9.16 16.95
CA ARG A 153 -1.66 -8.44 18.00
C ARG A 153 -1.78 -9.31 19.26
N GLU A 154 -0.99 -8.97 20.29
CA GLU A 154 -1.06 -9.46 21.69
C GLU A 154 -0.92 -10.98 21.94
N VAL A 155 -0.85 -11.81 20.89
CA VAL A 155 -0.43 -13.21 20.99
C VAL A 155 1.00 -13.23 21.54
N GLN A 156 1.26 -14.09 22.53
CA GLN A 156 2.54 -14.20 23.26
C GLN A 156 3.73 -14.11 22.30
N VAL A 157 4.27 -12.89 22.19
CA VAL A 157 5.53 -12.66 21.51
C VAL A 157 6.57 -13.47 22.29
N PRO A 158 7.28 -14.43 21.66
CA PRO A 158 8.21 -15.32 22.36
C PRO A 158 9.53 -14.60 22.69
N LEU A 159 9.48 -13.29 22.95
CA LEU A 159 10.60 -12.41 23.26
C LEU A 159 10.18 -11.46 24.37
N ASP A 160 11.12 -11.08 25.23
CA ASP A 160 10.87 -10.07 26.25
C ASP A 160 10.71 -8.67 25.61
N PRO A 161 10.02 -7.73 26.28
CA PRO A 161 9.75 -6.40 25.72
C PRO A 161 11.00 -5.59 25.34
N VAL A 162 12.13 -5.80 26.03
CA VAL A 162 13.38 -5.09 25.74
C VAL A 162 13.94 -5.58 24.41
N THR A 163 14.00 -6.89 24.21
CA THR A 163 14.43 -7.50 22.95
C THR A 163 13.55 -7.07 21.78
N VAL A 164 12.22 -7.01 21.97
CA VAL A 164 11.29 -6.49 20.95
C VAL A 164 11.62 -5.04 20.59
N THR A 165 11.83 -4.18 21.58
CA THR A 165 12.15 -2.77 21.35
C THR A 165 13.48 -2.61 20.61
N GLN A 166 14.51 -3.34 21.01
CA GLN A 166 15.82 -3.32 20.36
C GLN A 166 15.76 -3.82 18.92
N LEU A 167 14.96 -4.87 18.66
CA LEU A 167 14.80 -5.41 17.32
C LEU A 167 14.11 -4.42 16.39
N LYS A 168 13.05 -3.76 16.87
CA LYS A 168 12.35 -2.69 16.14
C LYS A 168 13.27 -1.51 15.84
N GLN A 169 14.03 -1.04 16.83
CA GLN A 169 15.03 0.02 16.66
C GLN A 169 16.08 -0.35 15.60
N ARG A 170 16.65 -1.56 15.72
CA ARG A 170 17.68 -2.04 14.79
C ARG A 170 17.14 -2.22 13.38
N GLY A 171 15.93 -2.78 13.23
CA GLY A 171 15.29 -2.95 11.93
C GLY A 171 15.01 -1.61 11.24
N LEU A 172 14.46 -0.65 11.98
CA LEU A 172 14.20 0.69 11.49
C LEU A 172 15.50 1.40 11.05
N GLN A 173 16.49 1.46 11.95
CA GLN A 173 17.76 2.15 11.66
C GLN A 173 18.48 1.51 10.46
N GLY A 174 18.60 0.18 10.46
CA GLY A 174 19.32 -0.52 9.40
C GLY A 174 18.66 -0.37 8.03
N CYS A 175 17.33 -0.40 7.95
CA CYS A 175 16.66 -0.23 6.66
C CYS A 175 16.71 1.22 6.18
N TYR A 176 16.60 2.19 7.09
CA TYR A 176 16.80 3.59 6.76
C TYR A 176 18.19 3.85 6.14
N GLU A 177 19.22 3.20 6.66
CA GLU A 177 20.60 3.38 6.17
C GLU A 177 20.93 2.60 4.89
N ALA A 178 20.28 1.45 4.66
CA ALA A 178 20.74 0.51 3.64
C ALA A 178 19.72 0.09 2.57
N HIS A 179 18.42 0.09 2.88
CA HIS A 179 17.39 -0.54 2.02
C HIS A 179 16.04 0.17 2.08
N VAL A 180 15.79 1.09 1.14
CA VAL A 180 14.57 1.90 1.10
C VAL A 180 13.30 1.06 0.83
N GLU A 181 13.40 -0.03 0.07
CA GLU A 181 12.30 -0.96 -0.23
C GLU A 181 11.84 -1.70 1.04
N ALA A 182 12.81 -2.16 1.84
CA ALA A 182 12.53 -2.76 3.14
C ALA A 182 11.98 -1.72 4.13
N LEU A 183 12.50 -0.49 4.10
CA LEU A 183 11.97 0.62 4.90
C LEU A 183 10.50 0.93 4.56
N LYS A 184 10.15 1.02 3.28
CA LYS A 184 8.76 1.22 2.80
C LYS A 184 7.85 0.15 3.38
N THR A 185 8.25 -1.11 3.28
CA THR A 185 7.49 -2.27 3.79
C THR A 185 7.31 -2.21 5.31
N LEU A 186 8.39 -1.95 6.05
CA LEU A 186 8.35 -1.83 7.51
C LEU A 186 7.37 -0.72 7.93
N LEU A 187 7.47 0.45 7.31
CA LEU A 187 6.65 1.59 7.65
C LEU A 187 5.20 1.44 7.20
N GLU A 188 4.92 0.70 6.12
CA GLU A 188 3.57 0.30 5.74
C GLU A 188 2.93 -0.57 6.84
N TYR A 189 3.68 -1.52 7.42
CA TYR A 189 3.22 -2.30 8.57
C TYR A 189 2.97 -1.43 9.81
N VAL A 190 3.89 -0.50 10.11
CA VAL A 190 3.71 0.43 11.24
C VAL A 190 2.42 1.23 11.09
N VAL A 191 2.12 1.71 9.88
CA VAL A 191 0.89 2.46 9.59
C VAL A 191 -0.34 1.55 9.69
N ALA A 192 -0.36 0.44 8.95
CA ALA A 192 -1.53 -0.45 8.86
C ALA A 192 -1.94 -1.05 10.21
N TYR A 193 -0.98 -1.35 11.07
CA TYR A 193 -1.22 -1.90 12.41
C TYR A 193 -1.21 -0.84 13.52
N ARG A 194 -0.97 0.43 13.18
CA ARG A 194 -0.89 1.57 14.11
C ARG A 194 0.08 1.34 15.27
N ASP A 195 1.27 0.82 15.00
CA ASP A 195 2.27 0.58 16.03
C ASP A 195 2.94 1.87 16.49
N LEU A 196 2.34 2.50 17.51
CA LEU A 196 2.83 3.75 18.07
C LEU A 196 4.16 3.61 18.84
N SER A 197 4.61 2.39 19.13
CA SER A 197 5.85 2.17 19.88
C SER A 197 7.10 2.64 19.13
N LEU A 198 7.02 2.77 17.81
CA LEU A 198 8.11 3.24 16.96
C LEU A 198 8.17 4.77 16.78
N VAL A 199 7.13 5.53 17.19
CA VAL A 199 7.11 7.00 17.05
C VAL A 199 8.34 7.67 17.68
N PRO A 200 8.78 7.33 18.91
CA PRO A 200 9.98 7.94 19.49
C PRO A 200 11.24 7.68 18.69
N GLU A 201 11.35 6.53 18.03
CA GLU A 201 12.53 6.15 17.23
C GLU A 201 12.53 6.84 15.87
N LEU A 202 11.36 6.90 15.21
CA LEU A 202 11.18 7.65 13.97
C LEU A 202 11.54 9.13 14.12
N ARG A 203 11.34 9.71 15.31
CA ARG A 203 11.72 11.09 15.64
C ARG A 203 13.22 11.31 15.83
N LYS A 204 13.98 10.26 16.12
CA LYS A 204 15.44 10.35 16.35
C LYS A 204 16.25 10.18 15.07
N LEU A 205 15.64 9.70 13.99
CA LEU A 205 16.31 9.56 12.70
C LEU A 205 16.80 10.93 12.20
N ALA A 206 18.03 10.97 11.68
CA ALA A 206 18.62 12.16 11.07
C ALA A 206 18.15 12.27 9.62
N LEU A 207 17.01 12.95 9.41
CA LEU A 207 16.32 13.12 8.13
C LEU A 207 16.81 14.39 7.42
N GLU A 208 18.05 14.35 6.93
CA GLU A 208 18.73 15.53 6.37
C GLU A 208 18.85 15.50 4.83
N THR A 209 18.58 14.36 4.20
CA THR A 209 18.84 14.14 2.77
C THR A 209 17.76 14.76 1.89
N ARG A 210 16.52 14.82 2.39
CA ARG A 210 15.29 15.14 1.65
C ARG A 210 15.02 14.22 0.46
N GLU A 211 15.67 13.05 0.44
CA GLU A 211 15.46 12.01 -0.56
C GLU A 211 14.27 11.13 -0.18
N GLU A 212 14.06 10.07 -0.97
CA GLU A 212 12.95 9.15 -0.77
C GLU A 212 12.88 8.53 0.65
N PRO A 213 13.98 8.08 1.28
CA PRO A 213 13.91 7.53 2.65
C PRO A 213 13.33 8.51 3.67
N ASP A 214 13.72 9.79 3.60
CA ASP A 214 13.21 10.84 4.48
C ASP A 214 11.70 11.02 4.28
N TYR A 215 11.25 11.06 3.03
CA TYR A 215 9.83 11.18 2.69
C TYR A 215 9.02 10.02 3.27
N VAL A 216 9.47 8.78 3.08
CA VAL A 216 8.77 7.58 3.57
C VAL A 216 8.64 7.63 5.10
N VAL A 217 9.68 8.05 5.82
CA VAL A 217 9.64 8.23 7.28
C VAL A 217 8.64 9.32 7.68
N HIS A 218 8.67 10.49 7.05
CA HIS A 218 7.73 11.58 7.35
C HIS A 218 6.28 11.21 7.04
N ARG A 219 6.04 10.53 5.92
CA ARG A 219 4.75 9.98 5.52
C ARG A 219 4.21 9.03 6.59
N ALA A 220 5.02 8.07 7.03
CA ALA A 220 4.61 7.12 8.07
C ALA A 220 4.28 7.82 9.39
N ARG A 221 5.11 8.78 9.81
CA ARG A 221 4.87 9.60 11.01
C ARG A 221 3.54 10.37 10.91
N LEU A 222 3.26 11.00 9.77
CA LEU A 222 2.01 11.72 9.57
C LEU A 222 0.80 10.79 9.62
N LEU A 223 0.86 9.64 8.94
CA LEU A 223 -0.24 8.67 8.87
C LEU A 223 -0.55 7.99 10.22
N ILE A 224 0.42 7.88 11.13
CA ILE A 224 0.19 7.41 12.52
C ILE A 224 -0.20 8.56 13.48
N GLY A 225 -0.31 9.80 12.99
CA GLY A 225 -0.84 10.95 13.72
C GLY A 225 0.20 11.90 14.33
N ASP A 226 1.49 11.74 14.01
CA ASP A 226 2.53 12.69 14.44
C ASP A 226 2.55 13.93 13.55
N THR A 227 1.66 14.90 13.82
CA THR A 227 1.50 16.13 13.04
C THR A 227 2.69 17.09 13.09
N THR A 228 3.68 16.84 13.97
CA THR A 228 4.89 17.68 14.07
C THR A 228 5.73 17.66 12.78
N VAL A 229 5.51 16.70 11.89
CA VAL A 229 6.18 16.61 10.58
C VAL A 229 5.56 17.52 9.52
N LEU A 230 4.36 18.05 9.71
CA LEU A 230 3.63 18.78 8.67
C LEU A 230 4.46 19.91 8.03
N PRO A 231 5.18 20.78 8.78
CA PRO A 231 5.98 21.83 8.16
C PRO A 231 7.11 21.30 7.27
N LEU A 232 7.59 20.08 7.52
CA LEU A 232 8.69 19.45 6.76
C LEU A 232 8.24 19.02 5.37
N PHE A 233 6.94 18.81 5.15
CA PHE A 233 6.38 18.46 3.83
C PHE A 233 6.56 19.57 2.79
N LYS A 234 6.84 20.81 3.21
CA LYS A 234 6.94 21.96 2.32
C LYS A 234 7.92 21.73 1.17
N HIS A 235 9.03 21.06 1.44
CA HIS A 235 10.03 20.77 0.40
C HIS A 235 9.42 19.95 -0.74
N TRP A 236 8.81 18.80 -0.44
CA TRP A 236 8.19 17.93 -1.45
C TRP A 236 6.96 18.56 -2.10
N VAL A 237 6.26 19.47 -1.42
CA VAL A 237 5.15 20.24 -2.00
C VAL A 237 5.64 21.22 -3.08
N MET A 238 6.81 21.83 -2.88
CA MET A 238 7.33 22.87 -3.78
C MET A 238 8.24 22.32 -4.88
N THR A 239 8.80 21.11 -4.72
CA THR A 239 9.74 20.51 -5.66
C THR A 239 9.04 19.48 -6.54
N SER A 240 9.18 19.58 -7.86
CA SER A 240 8.68 18.57 -8.81
C SER A 240 9.30 17.20 -8.53
N GLY A 241 8.48 16.16 -8.50
CA GLY A 241 8.91 14.79 -8.23
C GLY A 241 7.72 13.85 -8.04
N ALA A 242 8.00 12.55 -8.03
CA ALA A 242 6.97 11.50 -7.97
C ALA A 242 6.06 11.59 -6.72
N VAL A 243 6.60 12.08 -5.60
CA VAL A 243 5.88 12.15 -4.31
C VAL A 243 5.11 13.46 -4.10
N ARG A 244 5.23 14.44 -5.02
CA ARG A 244 4.69 15.80 -4.83
C ARG A 244 3.18 15.82 -4.64
N GLU A 245 2.45 15.06 -5.45
CA GLU A 245 0.99 14.97 -5.36
C GLU A 245 0.53 14.41 -4.01
N GLU A 246 1.12 13.30 -3.58
CA GLU A 246 0.82 12.70 -2.28
C GLU A 246 1.22 13.64 -1.13
N ALA A 247 2.38 14.31 -1.23
CA ALA A 247 2.82 15.29 -0.25
C ALA A 247 1.80 16.44 -0.09
N VAL A 248 1.28 16.99 -1.20
CA VAL A 248 0.22 18.00 -1.17
C VAL A 248 -1.04 17.43 -0.54
N LEU A 249 -1.49 16.26 -0.97
CA LEU A 249 -2.71 15.63 -0.46
C LEU A 249 -2.66 15.40 1.05
N LEU A 250 -1.54 14.89 1.57
CA LEU A 250 -1.37 14.56 2.98
C LEU A 250 -1.18 15.80 3.84
N SER A 251 -0.33 16.75 3.43
CA SER A 251 -0.02 17.91 4.27
C SER A 251 -1.23 18.85 4.41
N PHE A 252 -1.94 19.12 3.32
CA PHE A 252 -3.07 20.07 3.32
C PHE A 252 -4.31 19.56 4.09
N GLN A 253 -4.36 18.28 4.46
CA GLN A 253 -5.40 17.79 5.38
C GLN A 253 -5.21 18.27 6.83
N GLY A 254 -3.96 18.58 7.23
CA GLY A 254 -3.61 18.90 8.61
C GLY A 254 -3.02 20.30 8.84
N LEU A 255 -2.71 21.06 7.78
CA LEU A 255 -2.16 22.41 7.89
C LEU A 255 -3.15 23.40 8.52
N GLU A 256 -2.62 24.35 9.30
CA GLU A 256 -3.41 25.49 9.77
C GLU A 256 -3.79 26.42 8.61
N SER A 257 -4.93 27.11 8.71
CA SER A 257 -5.48 27.94 7.63
C SER A 257 -4.51 29.00 7.11
N GLN A 258 -3.71 29.61 8.00
CA GLN A 258 -2.75 30.65 7.61
C GLN A 258 -1.54 30.05 6.87
N GLU A 259 -1.03 28.90 7.33
CA GLU A 259 0.07 28.19 6.68
C GLU A 259 -0.35 27.66 5.31
N ALA A 260 -1.54 27.05 5.22
CA ALA A 260 -2.10 26.56 3.97
C ALA A 260 -2.22 27.67 2.92
N LYS A 261 -2.70 28.86 3.31
CA LYS A 261 -2.76 30.04 2.43
C LYS A 261 -1.36 30.47 1.94
N SER A 262 -0.37 30.48 2.83
CA SER A 262 1.01 30.79 2.45
C SER A 262 1.54 29.77 1.44
N TRP A 263 1.32 28.48 1.68
CA TRP A 263 1.81 27.43 0.79
C TRP A 263 1.10 27.46 -0.57
N ILE A 264 -0.19 27.79 -0.63
CA ILE A 264 -0.89 27.98 -1.92
C ILE A 264 -0.29 29.15 -2.70
N ALA A 265 0.01 30.28 -2.03
CA ALA A 265 0.60 31.43 -2.69
C ALA A 265 2.00 31.10 -3.28
N GLU A 266 2.77 30.27 -2.60
CA GLU A 266 4.07 29.77 -3.09
C GLU A 266 3.90 28.72 -4.19
N LEU A 267 2.94 27.80 -4.06
CA LEU A 267 2.61 26.81 -5.09
C LEU A 267 2.27 27.47 -6.42
N GLN A 268 1.55 28.59 -6.41
CA GLN A 268 1.21 29.37 -7.61
C GLN A 268 2.43 29.86 -8.41
N GLN A 269 3.63 29.85 -7.82
CA GLN A 269 4.88 30.21 -8.49
C GLN A 269 5.61 29.01 -9.11
N THR A 270 5.06 27.81 -8.99
CA THR A 270 5.67 26.57 -9.49
C THR A 270 5.05 26.11 -10.81
N GLU A 271 5.74 25.24 -11.52
CA GLU A 271 5.15 24.56 -12.69
C GLU A 271 3.97 23.67 -12.30
N SER A 272 2.99 23.57 -13.20
CA SER A 272 1.76 22.80 -13.01
C SER A 272 0.99 23.17 -11.73
N HIS A 273 1.13 24.42 -11.26
CA HIS A 273 0.56 24.87 -10.00
C HIS A 273 -0.96 24.67 -9.89
N GLU A 274 -1.71 24.77 -11.00
CA GLU A 274 -3.16 24.62 -10.99
C GLU A 274 -3.58 23.21 -10.54
N ARG A 275 -2.86 22.17 -10.99
CA ARG A 275 -3.07 20.78 -10.55
C ARG A 275 -2.90 20.66 -9.04
N TYR A 276 -1.76 21.11 -8.52
CA TYR A 276 -1.46 21.00 -7.08
C TYR A 276 -2.36 21.90 -6.23
N THR A 277 -2.80 23.03 -6.77
CA THR A 277 -3.80 23.88 -6.11
C THR A 277 -5.15 23.17 -6.02
N LEU A 278 -5.59 22.47 -7.08
CA LEU A 278 -6.80 21.65 -7.05
C LEU A 278 -6.70 20.55 -5.99
N ILE A 279 -5.58 19.83 -5.91
CA ILE A 279 -5.34 18.77 -4.92
C ILE A 279 -5.40 19.36 -3.50
N ALA A 280 -4.70 20.48 -3.25
CA ALA A 280 -4.67 21.16 -1.95
C ALA A 280 -6.07 21.60 -1.50
N ILE A 281 -6.87 22.20 -2.40
CA ILE A 281 -8.25 22.61 -2.12
C ILE A 281 -9.12 21.39 -1.77
N GLY A 282 -8.96 20.30 -2.53
CA GLY A 282 -9.63 19.03 -2.25
C GLY A 282 -9.28 18.46 -0.87
N ALA A 283 -8.00 18.47 -0.52
CA ALA A 283 -7.47 18.00 0.76
C ALA A 283 -8.03 18.78 1.97
N MET A 284 -8.09 20.11 1.87
CA MET A 284 -8.66 20.98 2.91
C MET A 284 -10.20 20.92 2.98
N ARG A 285 -10.86 20.37 1.95
CA ARG A 285 -12.33 20.36 1.81
C ARG A 285 -12.95 21.77 1.84
N GLU A 286 -12.26 22.75 1.25
CA GLU A 286 -12.64 24.16 1.30
C GLU A 286 -13.82 24.47 0.35
N ARG A 287 -15.05 24.49 0.91
CA ARG A 287 -16.28 24.66 0.13
C ARG A 287 -16.39 26.01 -0.56
N SER A 288 -15.80 27.08 -0.02
CA SER A 288 -15.88 28.41 -0.64
C SER A 288 -15.21 28.46 -2.02
N LEU A 289 -14.28 27.54 -2.30
CA LEU A 289 -13.54 27.46 -3.55
C LEU A 289 -14.21 26.55 -4.59
N LEU A 290 -15.32 25.87 -4.26
CA LEU A 290 -16.05 25.01 -5.19
C LEU A 290 -16.36 25.67 -6.55
N PRO A 291 -16.81 26.94 -6.65
CA PRO A 291 -17.06 27.56 -7.95
C PRO A 291 -15.83 27.61 -8.85
N TRP A 292 -14.65 27.85 -8.27
CA TRP A 292 -13.39 27.86 -9.03
C TRP A 292 -13.01 26.45 -9.49
N VAL A 293 -13.13 25.44 -8.60
CA VAL A 293 -12.85 24.03 -8.94
C VAL A 293 -13.78 23.52 -10.04
N LEU A 294 -15.07 23.84 -9.99
CA LEU A 294 -16.05 23.47 -11.01
C LEU A 294 -15.69 24.05 -12.38
N LYS A 295 -15.25 25.32 -12.42
CA LYS A 295 -14.78 25.95 -13.67
C LYS A 295 -13.60 25.19 -14.29
N LYS A 296 -12.69 24.65 -13.46
CA LYS A 296 -11.54 23.86 -13.93
C LYS A 296 -11.91 22.52 -14.56
N MET A 297 -13.14 22.02 -14.38
CA MET A 297 -13.61 20.82 -15.09
C MET A 297 -13.74 21.02 -16.61
N GLN A 298 -13.80 22.28 -17.07
CA GLN A 298 -13.91 22.61 -18.50
C GLN A 298 -12.57 22.52 -19.22
N GLU A 299 -11.46 22.48 -18.48
CA GLU A 299 -10.11 22.40 -19.00
C GLU A 299 -9.71 20.92 -19.09
N PRO A 300 -9.57 20.31 -20.28
CA PRO A 300 -9.38 18.86 -20.40
C PRO A 300 -8.22 18.30 -19.57
N ALA A 301 -7.08 19.00 -19.54
CA ALA A 301 -5.89 18.63 -18.77
C ALA A 301 -6.09 18.65 -17.23
N LEU A 302 -7.12 19.35 -16.73
CA LEU A 302 -7.42 19.46 -15.31
C LEU A 302 -8.76 18.83 -14.92
N ALA A 303 -9.53 18.35 -15.89
CA ALA A 303 -10.92 17.99 -15.66
C ALA A 303 -11.04 16.87 -14.62
N ARG A 304 -10.28 15.79 -14.79
CA ARG A 304 -10.29 14.61 -13.91
C ARG A 304 -9.87 14.97 -12.49
N ILE A 305 -8.75 15.67 -12.33
CA ILE A 305 -8.28 16.07 -10.99
C ILE A 305 -9.22 17.10 -10.33
N ALA A 306 -9.84 18.00 -11.09
CA ALA A 306 -10.88 18.90 -10.58
C ALA A 306 -12.14 18.13 -10.13
N GLY A 307 -12.54 17.11 -10.89
CA GLY A 307 -13.57 16.13 -10.53
C GLY A 307 -13.28 15.49 -9.17
N GLN A 308 -12.09 14.93 -9.03
CA GLN A 308 -11.63 14.30 -7.80
C GLN A 308 -11.59 15.28 -6.61
N SER A 309 -11.21 16.54 -6.84
CA SER A 309 -11.25 17.58 -5.80
C SER A 309 -12.68 17.92 -5.37
N VAL A 310 -13.65 18.01 -6.30
CA VAL A 310 -15.06 18.18 -5.93
C VAL A 310 -15.59 16.99 -5.14
N ALA A 311 -15.25 15.77 -5.56
CA ALA A 311 -15.61 14.54 -4.84
C ALA A 311 -15.16 14.62 -3.36
N ARG A 312 -13.92 15.05 -3.12
CA ARG A 312 -13.35 15.24 -1.77
C ARG A 312 -14.05 16.35 -0.98
N ILE A 313 -14.28 17.52 -1.59
CA ILE A 313 -14.93 18.67 -0.92
C ILE A 313 -16.39 18.34 -0.55
N ALA A 314 -17.10 17.64 -1.44
CA ALA A 314 -18.51 17.31 -1.27
C ALA A 314 -18.75 16.02 -0.46
N GLY A 315 -17.71 15.17 -0.32
CA GLY A 315 -17.78 13.86 0.31
C GLY A 315 -18.67 12.89 -0.47
N ILE A 316 -18.46 12.78 -1.78
CA ILE A 316 -19.25 11.94 -2.68
C ILE A 316 -18.32 11.14 -3.62
N ASP A 317 -18.75 9.95 -4.02
CA ASP A 317 -18.13 9.20 -5.12
C ASP A 317 -18.82 9.57 -6.45
N LEU A 318 -18.06 10.02 -7.45
CA LEU A 318 -18.67 10.49 -8.70
C LEU A 318 -19.31 9.34 -9.49
N THR A 319 -18.70 8.16 -9.48
CA THR A 319 -19.14 6.99 -10.23
C THR A 319 -20.40 6.40 -9.60
N GLU A 320 -20.42 6.21 -8.28
CA GLU A 320 -21.59 5.67 -7.57
C GLU A 320 -22.83 6.54 -7.76
N TYR A 321 -22.66 7.86 -7.88
CA TYR A 321 -23.77 8.80 -8.09
C TYR A 321 -24.06 9.09 -9.57
N GLY A 322 -23.42 8.41 -10.52
CA GLY A 322 -23.65 8.60 -11.97
C GLY A 322 -23.29 10.00 -12.47
N LEU A 323 -22.30 10.64 -11.83
CA LEU A 323 -21.83 12.00 -12.08
C LEU A 323 -20.66 12.04 -13.07
N THR A 324 -20.43 10.95 -13.79
CA THR A 324 -19.38 10.79 -14.79
C THR A 324 -19.92 10.99 -16.20
N LEU A 325 -19.00 11.24 -17.14
CA LEU A 325 -19.26 11.16 -18.56
C LEU A 325 -18.95 9.74 -19.04
N ASP A 326 -19.89 9.14 -19.76
CA ASP A 326 -19.77 7.81 -20.35
C ASP A 326 -19.79 7.96 -21.89
N ASP A 327 -18.84 8.72 -22.43
CA ASP A 327 -18.79 9.08 -23.86
C ASP A 327 -17.45 8.66 -24.48
N GLU A 328 -17.50 7.72 -25.43
CA GLU A 328 -16.34 7.19 -26.17
C GLU A 328 -15.58 8.29 -26.94
N SER A 329 -16.21 9.42 -27.26
CA SER A 329 -15.52 10.56 -27.91
C SER A 329 -14.52 11.28 -27.01
N ILE A 330 -14.53 10.98 -25.71
CA ILE A 330 -13.57 11.50 -24.74
C ILE A 330 -12.27 10.67 -24.77
N ASP A 331 -12.31 9.44 -25.27
CA ASP A 331 -11.14 8.55 -25.36
C ASP A 331 -10.07 9.10 -26.33
N GLU A 332 -10.46 9.85 -27.36
CA GLU A 332 -9.51 10.55 -28.23
C GLU A 332 -8.76 11.66 -27.48
N LYS A 333 -9.44 12.41 -26.60
CA LYS A 333 -8.80 13.42 -25.74
C LYS A 333 -7.96 12.80 -24.65
N TRP A 334 -8.29 11.58 -24.24
CA TRP A 334 -7.54 10.81 -23.26
C TRP A 334 -6.15 10.43 -23.79
N LEU A 335 -6.05 9.99 -25.04
CA LEU A 335 -4.76 9.60 -25.65
C LEU A 335 -3.74 10.76 -25.73
N GLU A 336 -4.20 12.01 -25.70
CA GLU A 336 -3.35 13.21 -25.79
C GLU A 336 -2.86 13.73 -24.42
N LEU A 337 -3.39 13.20 -23.31
CA LEU A 337 -3.14 13.70 -21.96
C LEU A 337 -2.56 12.59 -21.09
N GLU A 338 -1.38 12.82 -20.53
CA GLU A 338 -0.75 11.91 -19.57
C GLU A 338 -1.22 12.21 -18.14
N GLY A 339 -1.54 11.17 -17.38
CA GLY A 339 -1.94 11.22 -15.98
C GLY A 339 -3.46 11.16 -15.74
N ASP A 340 -3.83 10.75 -14.52
CA ASP A 340 -5.21 10.63 -14.05
C ASP A 340 -6.07 9.58 -14.78
N GLU A 341 -5.46 8.59 -15.42
CA GLU A 341 -6.15 7.56 -16.22
C GLU A 341 -7.17 6.78 -15.39
N LEU A 342 -6.87 6.59 -14.12
CA LEU A 342 -7.73 5.90 -13.14
C LEU A 342 -8.87 6.77 -12.61
N LEU A 343 -8.83 8.09 -12.83
CA LEU A 343 -9.89 9.00 -12.40
C LEU A 343 -11.02 9.05 -13.44
N PRO A 344 -12.29 9.09 -13.03
CA PRO A 344 -13.38 9.22 -13.99
C PRO A 344 -13.43 10.64 -14.59
N TRP A 345 -13.93 10.75 -15.82
CA TRP A 345 -14.26 12.05 -16.42
C TRP A 345 -15.50 12.66 -15.76
N PRO A 346 -15.42 13.86 -15.15
CA PRO A 346 -16.56 14.43 -14.44
C PRO A 346 -17.58 15.04 -15.39
N ASN A 347 -18.87 14.82 -15.12
CA ASN A 347 -19.96 15.55 -15.75
C ASN A 347 -20.30 16.81 -14.93
N GLN A 348 -19.71 17.95 -15.31
CA GLN A 348 -19.87 19.22 -14.58
C GLN A 348 -21.35 19.57 -14.34
N GLN A 349 -22.21 19.44 -15.35
CA GLN A 349 -23.62 19.83 -15.26
C GLN A 349 -24.37 18.97 -14.23
N LYS A 350 -24.18 17.64 -14.25
CA LYS A 350 -24.79 16.74 -13.25
C LYS A 350 -24.29 17.04 -11.85
N ILE A 351 -23.00 17.33 -11.70
CA ILE A 351 -22.37 17.69 -10.42
C ILE A 351 -22.97 18.98 -9.87
N GLU A 352 -23.06 20.05 -10.67
CA GLU A 352 -23.63 21.33 -10.26
C GLU A 352 -25.09 21.20 -9.82
N GLN A 353 -25.90 20.48 -10.59
CA GLN A 353 -27.30 20.21 -10.24
C GLN A 353 -27.43 19.52 -8.87
N ARG A 354 -26.60 18.50 -8.63
CA ARG A 354 -26.60 17.77 -7.34
C ARG A 354 -26.20 18.68 -6.18
N LEU A 355 -25.15 19.48 -6.35
CA LEU A 355 -24.67 20.38 -5.30
C LEU A 355 -25.72 21.45 -4.97
N ALA A 356 -26.45 21.95 -5.96
CA ALA A 356 -27.55 22.89 -5.76
C ALA A 356 -28.72 22.28 -4.96
N VAL A 357 -29.12 21.04 -5.28
CA VAL A 357 -30.19 20.34 -4.54
C VAL A 357 -29.82 20.13 -3.08
N LYS A 358 -28.58 19.73 -2.79
CA LYS A 358 -28.08 19.54 -1.41
C LYS A 358 -27.98 20.85 -0.61
N ALA A 359 -27.79 21.98 -1.27
CA ALA A 359 -27.77 23.29 -0.61
C ALA A 359 -29.18 23.79 -0.22
N ALA A 360 -30.22 23.25 -0.85
CA ALA A 360 -31.61 23.62 -0.61
C ALA A 360 -32.35 22.71 0.40
N SER A 361 -31.78 21.53 0.69
CA SER A 361 -32.22 20.57 1.72
C SER A 361 -31.52 20.80 3.04
#